data_AF-W5YH25-F1
#
_entry.id   AF-W5YH25-F1
#
_cell.length_a   1.000
_cell.length_b   1.000
_cell.length_c   1.000
_cell.angle_alpha   90.00
_cell.angle_beta   90.00
_cell.angle_gamma   90.00
#
_symmetry.space_group_name_H-M   'P 1'
#
loop_
_entity.id
_entity.type
_entity.pdbx_description
1 polymer ?
#
loop_
_entity_poly.entity_id
_entity_poly.type
_entity_poly.pdbx_seq_one_letter_code
_entity_poly.pdbx_strand_id
1 'polypeptide(L)'
;MTRTFAILTLILLVSGCQSLPDPREGTERNTVFLSAQHCLSEYLKELEKNHYGPCLKVLSVAGTPPAVTDEGFIELPIATPLTVSTSCVYRHADGSPIPQTMETVEFKITDQTFSKPGERWYLHAHKQARDVVGCEPTLSRSTYPTYKTD
;
A
#
# COMPACT_ATOMS: atom_id res chain seq x y z
N MET A 1 1.29 -43.41 42.95
CA MET A 1 0.51 -43.50 41.70
C MET A 1 0.77 -42.25 40.88
N THR A 2 1.31 -42.43 39.65
CA THR A 2 1.10 -41.64 38.41
C THR A 2 1.28 -40.11 38.43
N ARG A 3 1.85 -39.42 37.44
CA ARG A 3 2.56 -39.71 36.20
C ARG A 3 3.02 -38.33 35.68
N THR A 4 4.18 -38.30 35.03
CA THR A 4 4.71 -37.33 34.05
C THR A 4 3.70 -36.49 33.28
N PHE A 5 4.01 -35.20 33.02
CA PHE A 5 3.96 -34.46 31.73
C PHE A 5 4.60 -33.08 31.97
N ALA A 6 5.87 -32.83 31.62
CA ALA A 6 6.39 -32.56 30.28
C ALA A 6 5.75 -31.33 29.58
N ILE A 7 6.54 -30.23 29.57
CA ILE A 7 6.77 -29.29 28.46
C ILE A 7 5.51 -28.64 27.84
N LEU A 8 5.38 -27.30 28.00
CA LEU A 8 5.14 -26.44 26.86
C LEU A 8 5.62 -25.01 27.15
N THR A 9 6.87 -24.79 26.78
CA THR A 9 7.46 -23.50 26.41
C THR A 9 6.51 -22.82 25.42
N LEU A 10 5.73 -21.83 25.85
CA LEU A 10 4.97 -21.01 24.92
C LEU A 10 5.91 -19.93 24.37
N ILE A 11 6.45 -20.27 23.21
CA ILE A 11 7.41 -19.56 22.39
C ILE A 11 6.89 -18.18 22.00
N LEU A 12 7.83 -17.23 22.08
CA LEU A 12 7.90 -15.91 21.45
C LEU A 12 6.67 -15.46 20.66
N LEU A 13 6.04 -14.39 21.17
CA LEU A 13 5.42 -13.38 20.32
C LEU A 13 6.52 -12.85 19.39
N VAL A 14 6.64 -13.42 18.19
CA VAL A 14 7.35 -12.76 17.10
C VAL A 14 6.49 -11.55 16.76
N SER A 15 6.80 -10.44 17.41
CA SER A 15 6.53 -9.12 16.88
C SER A 15 7.21 -9.10 15.51
N GLY A 16 6.46 -9.42 14.46
CA GLY A 16 6.84 -9.10 13.11
C GLY A 16 6.88 -7.58 13.04
N CYS A 17 8.02 -6.99 13.43
CA CYS A 17 8.39 -5.69 12.91
C CYS A 17 8.41 -5.89 11.40
N GLN A 18 7.35 -5.46 10.71
CA GLN A 18 7.41 -5.29 9.26
C GLN A 18 8.57 -4.32 9.02
N SER A 19 9.74 -4.85 8.69
CA SER A 19 10.85 -4.04 8.26
C SER A 19 10.41 -3.35 6.98
N LEU A 20 10.66 -2.05 6.88
CA LEU A 20 10.44 -1.35 5.63
C LEU A 20 11.68 -1.59 4.72
N PRO A 21 11.52 -1.63 3.38
CA PRO A 21 12.63 -1.88 2.46
C PRO A 21 13.79 -0.89 2.67
N ASP A 22 15.03 -1.35 2.76
CA ASP A 22 16.20 -0.47 2.95
C ASP A 22 16.41 0.38 1.67
N PRO A 23 16.43 1.73 1.76
CA PRO A 23 16.70 2.59 0.61
C PRO A 23 18.04 2.29 -0.10
N ARG A 24 19.03 1.75 0.63
CA ARG A 24 20.33 1.38 0.07
C ARG A 24 20.20 0.24 -0.93
N GLU A 25 19.37 -0.75 -0.64
CA GLU A 25 19.11 -1.86 -1.55
C GLU A 25 18.48 -1.39 -2.86
N GLY A 26 17.49 -0.49 -2.77
CA GLY A 26 16.88 0.11 -3.97
C GLY A 26 17.88 0.95 -4.77
N THR A 27 18.82 1.62 -4.10
CA THR A 27 19.90 2.37 -4.75
C THR A 27 20.84 1.45 -5.53
N GLU A 28 21.26 0.33 -4.94
CA GLU A 28 22.14 -0.65 -5.61
C GLU A 28 21.46 -1.35 -6.78
N ARG A 29 20.16 -1.65 -6.65
CA ARG A 29 19.35 -2.30 -7.69
C ARG A 29 18.78 -1.32 -8.73
N ASN A 30 18.94 -0.01 -8.52
CA ASN A 30 18.36 1.05 -9.34
C ASN A 30 16.82 0.98 -9.43
N THR A 31 16.16 0.68 -8.31
CA THR A 31 14.72 0.51 -8.17
C THR A 31 14.11 1.46 -7.15
N VAL A 32 12.80 1.68 -7.25
CA VAL A 32 11.95 2.24 -6.19
C VAL A 32 11.04 1.17 -5.62
N PHE A 33 10.45 1.46 -4.47
CA PHE A 33 9.52 0.58 -3.77
C PHE A 33 8.10 1.15 -3.84
N LEU A 34 7.22 0.55 -4.63
CA LEU A 34 5.80 0.89 -4.67
C LEU A 34 5.03 0.02 -3.67
N SER A 35 4.30 0.61 -2.73
CA SER A 35 3.47 -0.18 -1.81
C SER A 35 2.39 -0.95 -2.57
N ALA A 36 2.24 -2.25 -2.29
CA ALA A 36 1.31 -3.12 -2.99
C ALA A 36 -0.17 -2.80 -2.67
N GLN A 37 -0.42 -2.14 -1.53
CA GLN A 37 -1.73 -1.68 -1.13
C GLN A 37 -1.63 -0.44 -0.24
N HIS A 38 -2.62 0.44 -0.34
CA HIS A 38 -2.70 1.61 0.52
C HIS A 38 -4.15 1.96 0.83
N CYS A 39 -4.44 2.18 2.11
CA CYS A 39 -5.77 2.45 2.62
C CYS A 39 -5.84 3.85 3.21
N LEU A 40 -6.64 4.72 2.63
CA LEU A 40 -6.77 6.09 3.10
C LEU A 40 -7.47 6.14 4.45
N SER A 41 -6.87 6.84 5.40
CA SER A 41 -7.47 7.13 6.69
C SER A 41 -7.18 8.58 7.04
N GLU A 42 -8.17 9.25 7.61
CA GLU A 42 -8.05 10.63 8.05
C GLU A 42 -8.64 10.78 9.44
N TYR A 43 -7.91 11.42 10.35
CA TYR A 43 -8.43 11.72 11.69
C TYR A 43 -9.27 12.99 11.65
N LEU A 44 -10.55 12.86 11.99
CA LEU A 44 -11.48 13.98 12.03
C LEU A 44 -11.57 14.51 13.45
N LYS A 45 -10.93 15.67 13.69
CA LYS A 45 -10.92 16.32 15.01
C LYS A 45 -12.33 16.59 15.55
N GLU A 46 -13.26 17.01 14.68
CA GLU A 46 -14.64 17.33 15.06
C GLU A 46 -15.44 16.14 15.58
N LEU A 47 -15.08 14.93 15.15
CA LEU A 47 -15.77 13.70 15.52
C LEU A 47 -14.92 12.80 16.43
N GLU A 48 -13.72 13.28 16.80
CA GLU A 48 -12.70 12.56 17.57
C GLU A 48 -12.49 11.11 17.12
N LYS A 49 -12.53 10.87 15.80
CA LYS A 49 -12.46 9.52 15.22
C LYS A 49 -11.76 9.50 13.88
N ASN A 50 -11.22 8.33 13.54
CA ASN A 50 -10.71 8.05 12.20
C ASN A 50 -11.87 7.82 11.23
N HIS A 51 -11.78 8.45 10.07
CA HIS A 51 -12.57 8.13 8.91
C HIS A 51 -11.79 7.22 7.98
N TYR A 52 -12.39 6.10 7.62
CA TYR A 52 -11.79 5.13 6.70
C TYR A 52 -12.25 5.42 5.29
N GLY A 53 -11.34 5.99 4.49
CA GLY A 53 -11.53 6.15 3.05
C GLY A 53 -11.26 4.86 2.28
N PRO A 54 -11.30 4.92 0.94
CA PRO A 54 -11.09 3.76 0.09
C PRO A 54 -9.67 3.17 0.22
N CYS A 55 -9.57 1.87 -0.03
CA CYS A 55 -8.30 1.17 -0.18
C CYS A 55 -8.01 0.92 -1.66
N LEU A 56 -6.76 1.10 -2.05
CA LEU A 56 -6.23 0.70 -3.33
C LEU A 56 -5.31 -0.50 -3.15
N LYS A 57 -5.40 -1.47 -4.07
CA LYS A 57 -4.48 -2.61 -4.17
C LYS A 57 -3.98 -2.75 -5.60
N VAL A 58 -2.69 -3.00 -5.76
CA VAL A 58 -2.10 -3.30 -7.07
C VAL A 58 -2.48 -4.70 -7.50
N LEU A 59 -3.05 -4.82 -8.71
CA LEU A 59 -3.46 -6.09 -9.32
C LEU A 59 -2.41 -6.62 -10.30
N SER A 60 -1.76 -5.73 -11.05
CA SER A 60 -0.71 -6.09 -12.01
C SER A 60 0.22 -4.91 -12.29
N VAL A 61 1.47 -5.22 -12.61
CA VAL A 61 2.47 -4.28 -13.15
C VAL A 61 2.84 -4.75 -14.56
N ALA A 62 2.69 -3.86 -15.55
CA ALA A 62 2.94 -4.17 -16.95
C ALA A 62 2.21 -5.45 -17.44
N GLY A 63 0.96 -5.65 -16.98
CA GLY A 63 0.14 -6.82 -17.34
C GLY A 63 0.51 -8.13 -16.63
N THR A 64 1.51 -8.11 -15.74
CA THR A 64 1.93 -9.29 -14.97
C THR A 64 1.54 -9.16 -13.50
N PRO A 65 1.21 -10.27 -12.79
CA PRO A 65 0.96 -10.22 -11.35
C PRO A 65 2.13 -9.57 -10.60
N PRO A 66 1.87 -8.68 -9.62
CA PRO A 66 2.93 -7.97 -8.93
C PRO A 66 3.76 -8.95 -8.09
N ALA A 67 5.08 -8.86 -8.20
CA ALA A 67 6.00 -9.50 -7.27
C ALA A 67 6.07 -8.67 -5.99
N VAL A 68 5.24 -9.01 -5.01
CA VAL A 68 5.18 -8.33 -3.72
C VAL A 68 6.19 -8.97 -2.77
N THR A 69 7.06 -8.16 -2.18
CA THR A 69 8.05 -8.58 -1.19
C THR A 69 7.39 -8.87 0.16
N ASP A 70 8.11 -9.51 1.08
CA ASP A 70 7.61 -9.79 2.44
C ASP A 70 7.27 -8.51 3.23
N GLU A 71 7.87 -7.38 2.85
CA GLU A 71 7.59 -6.05 3.40
C GLU A 71 6.33 -5.38 2.80
N GLY A 72 5.68 -6.01 1.82
CA GLY A 72 4.47 -5.48 1.18
C GLY A 72 4.72 -4.43 0.11
N PHE A 73 5.92 -4.40 -0.48
CA PHE A 73 6.29 -3.50 -1.57
C PHE A 73 6.55 -4.26 -2.87
N ILE A 74 6.50 -3.53 -3.98
CA ILE A 74 6.81 -4.01 -5.33
C ILE A 74 8.01 -3.20 -5.81
N GLU A 75 9.06 -3.87 -6.25
CA GLU A 75 10.23 -3.21 -6.82
C GLU A 75 9.97 -2.82 -8.27
N LEU A 76 10.13 -1.54 -8.58
CA LEU A 76 9.97 -0.99 -9.92
C LEU A 76 11.27 -0.33 -10.38
N PRO A 77 11.71 -0.55 -11.64
CA PRO A 77 12.87 0.13 -12.17
C PRO A 77 12.61 1.64 -12.29
N ILE A 78 13.63 2.46 -12.00
CA ILE A 78 13.54 3.90 -12.24
C ILE A 78 13.46 4.20 -13.74
N ALA A 79 12.96 5.39 -14.07
CA ALA A 79 12.91 5.92 -15.45
C ALA A 79 12.31 4.97 -16.51
N THR A 80 11.45 4.04 -16.09
CA THR A 80 10.86 3.03 -16.96
C THR A 80 9.35 3.23 -17.03
N PRO A 81 8.78 3.53 -18.20
CA PRO A 81 7.35 3.71 -18.34
C PRO A 81 6.64 2.36 -18.25
N LEU A 82 5.58 2.29 -17.44
CA LEU A 82 4.77 1.09 -17.26
C LEU A 82 3.34 1.43 -16.85
N THR A 83 2.44 0.47 -16.99
CA THR A 83 1.05 0.61 -16.52
C THR A 83 0.83 -0.28 -15.30
N VAL A 84 0.26 0.29 -14.26
CA VAL A 84 -0.15 -0.42 -13.04
C VAL A 84 -1.67 -0.54 -13.05
N SER A 85 -2.19 -1.77 -13.04
CA SER A 85 -3.61 -2.01 -12.83
C SER A 85 -3.87 -2.12 -11.34
N THR A 86 -4.90 -1.44 -10.86
CA THR A 86 -5.24 -1.36 -9.44
C THR A 86 -6.72 -1.60 -9.21
N SER A 87 -7.07 -2.21 -8.07
CA SER A 87 -8.44 -2.27 -7.58
C SER A 87 -8.62 -1.28 -6.45
N CYS A 88 -9.74 -0.58 -6.44
CA CYS A 88 -10.14 0.32 -5.36
C CYS A 88 -11.42 -0.20 -4.74
N VAL A 89 -11.55 -0.14 -3.42
CA VAL A 89 -12.75 -0.56 -2.70
C VAL A 89 -13.01 0.38 -1.53
N TYR A 90 -14.26 0.83 -1.39
CA TYR A 90 -14.67 1.64 -0.25
C TYR A 90 -14.74 0.81 1.02
N ARG A 91 -14.76 1.49 2.16
CA ARG A 91 -14.85 0.85 3.46
C ARG A 91 -15.97 1.42 4.30
N HIS A 92 -16.52 0.55 5.12
CA HIS A 92 -17.41 0.92 6.21
C HIS A 92 -16.65 1.70 7.29
N ALA A 93 -17.39 2.29 8.23
CA ALA A 93 -16.83 3.05 9.35
C ALA A 93 -15.99 2.19 10.32
N ASP A 94 -16.05 0.87 10.22
CA ASP A 94 -15.20 -0.09 10.95
C ASP A 94 -13.96 -0.53 10.16
N GLY A 95 -13.78 -0.01 8.94
CA GLY A 95 -12.67 -0.36 8.05
C GLY A 95 -12.88 -1.64 7.24
N SER A 96 -14.03 -2.31 7.33
CA SER A 96 -14.33 -3.45 6.46
C SER A 96 -14.65 -3.00 5.03
N PRO A 97 -14.24 -3.75 3.99
CA PRO A 97 -14.50 -3.36 2.60
C PRO A 97 -15.99 -3.46 2.26
N ILE A 98 -16.44 -2.63 1.32
CA ILE A 98 -17.78 -2.66 0.71
C ILE A 98 -17.64 -3.27 -0.69
N PRO A 99 -17.80 -4.59 -0.88
CA PRO A 99 -17.39 -5.26 -2.11
C PRO A 99 -18.11 -4.76 -3.37
N GLN A 100 -19.34 -4.26 -3.22
CA GLN A 100 -20.14 -3.72 -4.33
C GLN A 100 -19.58 -2.42 -4.93
N THR A 101 -18.62 -1.79 -4.26
CA THR A 101 -17.97 -0.54 -4.69
C THR A 101 -16.62 -0.78 -5.34
N MET A 102 -16.29 -2.05 -5.62
CA MET A 102 -15.00 -2.41 -6.19
C MET A 102 -14.91 -1.93 -7.64
N GLU A 103 -13.88 -1.14 -7.92
CA GLU A 103 -13.57 -0.64 -9.26
C GLU A 103 -12.13 -0.97 -9.63
N THR A 104 -11.86 -1.15 -10.92
CA THR A 104 -10.50 -1.34 -11.44
C THR A 104 -10.11 -0.12 -12.26
N VAL A 105 -8.91 0.40 -12.00
CA VAL A 105 -8.37 1.57 -12.68
C VAL A 105 -6.90 1.37 -12.98
N GLU A 106 -6.48 1.87 -14.13
CA GLU A 106 -5.08 1.87 -14.55
C GLU A 106 -4.40 3.18 -14.17
N PHE A 107 -3.18 3.07 -13.65
CA PHE A 107 -2.30 4.20 -13.39
C PHE A 107 -1.07 4.10 -14.30
N LYS A 108 -0.75 5.20 -14.99
CA LYS A 108 0.40 5.26 -15.91
C LYS A 108 1.60 5.84 -15.20
N ILE A 109 2.70 5.10 -15.23
CA ILE A 109 4.02 5.54 -14.78
C ILE A 109 4.80 5.96 -16.03
N THR A 110 5.41 7.15 -15.96
CA THR A 110 6.27 7.66 -17.02
C THR A 110 7.73 7.46 -16.66
N ASP A 111 8.62 7.66 -17.63
CA ASP A 111 10.07 7.71 -17.43
C ASP A 111 10.53 8.85 -16.51
N GLN A 112 9.65 9.78 -16.16
CA GLN A 112 9.93 10.90 -15.25
C GLN A 112 9.34 10.70 -13.86
N THR A 113 8.43 9.73 -13.66
CA THR A 113 7.74 9.51 -12.38
C THR A 113 8.72 9.12 -11.27
N PHE A 114 9.65 8.20 -11.56
CA PHE A 114 10.63 7.72 -10.60
C PHE A 114 12.03 8.19 -10.99
N SER A 115 12.46 9.28 -10.36
CA SER A 115 13.75 9.94 -10.65
C SER A 115 14.88 9.56 -9.69
N LYS A 116 14.55 9.02 -8.50
CA LYS A 116 15.52 8.66 -7.47
C LYS A 116 15.29 7.23 -7.00
N PRO A 117 16.33 6.37 -7.03
CA PRO A 117 16.20 5.01 -6.53
C PRO A 117 16.15 5.00 -4.99
N GLY A 118 15.67 3.88 -4.42
CA GLY A 118 15.50 3.70 -2.98
C GLY A 118 14.31 4.43 -2.36
N GLU A 119 13.60 5.27 -3.12
CA GLU A 119 12.39 5.95 -2.64
C GLU A 119 11.21 4.99 -2.49
N ARG A 120 10.36 5.26 -1.50
CA ARG A 120 9.11 4.55 -1.27
C ARG A 120 7.94 5.39 -1.76
N TRP A 121 7.03 4.75 -2.46
CA TRP A 121 5.90 5.37 -3.11
C TRP A 121 4.60 4.66 -2.75
N TYR A 122 3.51 5.41 -2.72
CA TYR A 122 2.18 4.96 -2.32
C TYR A 122 1.17 5.44 -3.37
N LEU A 123 0.38 4.51 -3.89
CA LEU A 123 -0.80 4.83 -4.71
C LEU A 123 -2.00 4.98 -3.79
N HIS A 124 -2.47 6.21 -3.62
CA HIS A 124 -3.71 6.49 -2.91
C HIS A 124 -4.89 6.19 -3.82
N ALA A 125 -5.97 5.60 -3.27
CA ALA A 125 -7.21 5.39 -4.02
C ALA A 125 -7.89 6.70 -4.48
N HIS A 126 -7.61 7.79 -3.77
CA HIS A 126 -8.15 9.11 -4.04
C HIS A 126 -7.30 10.21 -3.39
N LYS A 127 -7.57 11.47 -3.75
CA LYS A 127 -6.98 12.68 -3.15
C LYS A 127 -7.34 12.93 -1.67
N GLN A 128 -8.42 12.33 -1.17
CA GLN A 128 -8.93 12.54 0.20
C GLN A 128 -9.75 11.33 0.66
N ALA A 129 -9.92 11.18 1.99
CA ALA A 129 -10.61 10.01 2.54
C ALA A 129 -12.14 10.16 2.53
N ARG A 130 -12.66 11.39 2.55
CA ARG A 130 -14.10 11.72 2.68
C ARG A 130 -14.71 12.25 1.40
N ASP A 131 -16.02 12.09 1.26
CA ASP A 131 -16.86 12.77 0.26
C ASP A 131 -16.34 12.59 -1.19
N VAL A 132 -15.78 11.41 -1.46
CA VAL A 132 -15.21 11.01 -2.76
C VAL A 132 -15.99 9.88 -3.38
N VAL A 133 -16.17 9.93 -4.70
CA VAL A 133 -16.88 8.92 -5.49
C VAL A 133 -15.98 8.47 -6.64
N GLY A 134 -15.87 7.16 -6.82
CA GLY A 134 -15.03 6.53 -7.83
C GLY A 134 -13.56 6.45 -7.42
N CYS A 135 -12.76 5.75 -8.23
CA CYS A 135 -11.31 5.70 -8.03
C CYS A 135 -10.55 6.75 -8.87
N GLU A 136 -9.80 7.62 -8.20
CA GLU A 136 -8.90 8.59 -8.84
C GLU A 136 -7.49 8.44 -8.23
N PRO A 137 -6.70 7.45 -8.69
CA PRO A 137 -5.43 7.16 -8.07
C PRO A 137 -4.44 8.32 -8.14
N THR A 138 -3.83 8.66 -7.00
CA THR A 138 -2.72 9.61 -6.92
C THR A 138 -1.48 8.94 -6.35
N LEU A 139 -0.32 9.32 -6.86
CA LEU A 139 0.95 8.73 -6.46
C LEU A 139 1.73 9.72 -5.59
N SER A 140 2.17 9.30 -4.40
CA SER A 140 2.96 10.16 -3.51
C SER A 140 3.98 9.37 -2.72
N ARG A 141 4.96 10.07 -2.15
CA ARG A 141 5.91 9.52 -1.17
C ARG A 141 5.37 9.58 0.26
N SER A 142 4.26 10.27 0.48
CA SER A 142 3.55 10.33 1.76
C SER A 142 2.59 9.17 1.93
N THR A 143 2.45 8.67 3.17
CA THR A 143 1.38 7.72 3.53
C THR A 143 0.05 8.41 3.86
N TYR A 144 0.04 9.73 3.95
CA TYR A 144 -1.17 10.52 4.14
C TYR A 144 -1.73 10.98 2.80
N PRO A 145 -3.06 11.15 2.68
CA PRO A 145 -3.68 11.63 1.45
C PRO A 145 -2.99 12.91 0.96
N THR A 146 -2.66 12.92 -0.32
CA THR A 146 -2.11 14.08 -1.01
C THR A 146 -3.07 14.53 -2.10
N TYR A 147 -3.32 15.83 -2.16
CA TYR A 147 -4.27 16.41 -3.11
C TYR A 147 -3.75 16.40 -4.56
N LYS A 148 -2.52 15.93 -4.81
CA LYS A 148 -1.83 15.88 -6.11
C LYS A 148 -0.84 14.72 -6.14
N THR A 149 -0.53 14.23 -7.34
CA THR A 149 0.61 13.33 -7.59
C THR A 149 1.92 14.11 -7.50
N ASP A 150 2.91 13.52 -6.83
CA ASP A 150 4.28 14.03 -6.71
C ASP A 150 5.05 13.94 -8.04
#